data_AF-A0A538R1S7-F1
#
_entry.id   AF-A0A538R1S7-F1
#
_cell.length_a   1.000
_cell.length_b   1.000
_cell.length_c   1.000
_cell.angle_alpha   90.00
_cell.angle_beta   90.00
_cell.angle_gamma   90.00
#
_symmetry.space_group_name_H-M   'P 1'
#
loop_
_entity.id
_entity.type
_entity.pdbx_description
1 polymer ?
#
loop_
_entity_poly.entity_id
_entity_poly.type
_entity_poly.pdbx_seq_one_letter_code
_entity_poly.pdbx_strand_id
1 'polypeptide(L)'
;QNKKFVNAFKEYAVKNNLPGGAKRVTDDPMEAAYFGVYVWKQAVEKAKSTDVDAVRKAVYGQEFLAPGGKIKMDEANHHTYKPVLIGEILKDGQFKVVSRSKGLVKAEPWSQYTSPDKGCDWVKEKGTYQKKA
;
A
#
# COMPACT_ATOMS: atom_id res chain seq x y z
N GLN A 1 4.26 9.60 11.22
CA GLN A 1 3.10 9.43 10.33
C GLN A 1 2.01 8.59 10.98
N ASN A 2 2.27 7.34 11.39
CA ASN A 2 1.28 6.46 12.05
C ASN A 2 0.43 7.12 13.16
N LYS A 3 1.06 7.70 14.20
CA LYS A 3 0.32 8.37 15.29
C LYS A 3 -0.62 9.48 14.80
N LYS A 4 -0.23 10.23 13.76
CA LYS A 4 -1.07 11.28 13.17
C LYS A 4 -2.29 10.68 12.47
N PHE A 5 -2.11 9.60 11.72
CA PHE A 5 -3.19 8.87 11.06
C PHE A 5 -4.21 8.30 12.06
N VAL A 6 -3.73 7.63 13.12
CA VAL A 6 -4.59 7.07 14.17
C VAL A 6 -5.38 8.17 14.89
N ASN A 7 -4.71 9.28 15.26
CA ASN A 7 -5.37 10.39 15.94
C ASN A 7 -6.42 11.05 15.03
N ALA A 8 -6.09 11.35 13.78
CA ALA A 8 -7.01 11.95 12.82
C ALA A 8 -8.24 11.06 12.58
N PHE A 9 -8.07 9.73 12.50
CA PHE A 9 -9.19 8.81 12.38
C PHE A 9 -10.09 8.82 13.62
N LYS A 10 -9.51 8.82 14.82
CA LYS A 10 -10.29 8.88 16.07
C LYS A 10 -11.05 10.20 16.22
N GLU A 11 -10.42 11.32 15.88
CA GLU A 11 -11.07 12.64 15.84
C GLU A 11 -12.23 12.65 14.83
N TYR A 12 -12.01 12.12 13.63
CA TYR A 12 -13.06 11.96 12.63
C TYR A 12 -14.22 11.09 13.14
N ALA A 13 -13.92 9.98 13.82
CA ALA A 13 -14.94 9.08 14.35
C ALA A 13 -15.82 9.75 15.42
N VAL A 14 -15.22 10.54 16.31
CA VAL A 14 -15.96 11.33 17.31
C VAL A 14 -16.79 12.41 16.62
N LYS A 15 -16.18 13.20 15.74
CA LYS A 15 -16.84 14.32 15.04
C LYS A 15 -18.07 13.88 14.24
N ASN A 16 -18.02 12.69 13.65
CA ASN A 16 -19.10 12.16 12.80
C ASN A 16 -20.02 11.18 13.55
N ASN A 17 -19.95 11.12 14.88
CA ASN A 17 -20.78 10.23 15.71
C ASN A 17 -20.76 8.75 15.24
N LEU A 18 -19.60 8.27 14.78
CA LEU A 18 -19.48 6.88 14.36
C LEU A 18 -19.63 5.96 15.57
N PRO A 19 -20.27 4.77 15.42
CA PRO A 19 -20.37 3.79 16.50
C PRO A 19 -18.98 3.47 17.08
N GLY A 20 -18.86 3.60 18.40
CA GLY A 20 -17.61 3.39 19.15
C GLY A 20 -16.70 4.63 19.28
N GLY A 21 -16.92 5.71 18.51
CA GLY A 21 -16.20 6.98 18.62
C GLY A 21 -14.68 6.82 18.74
N ALA A 22 -14.08 7.41 19.78
CA ALA A 22 -12.64 7.35 20.03
C ALA A 22 -12.08 5.95 20.35
N LYS A 23 -12.95 4.97 20.65
CA LYS A 23 -12.55 3.58 20.93
C LYS A 23 -12.31 2.77 19.65
N ARG A 24 -12.67 3.30 18.47
CA ARG A 24 -12.38 2.62 17.20
C ARG A 24 -10.87 2.51 16.97
N VAL A 25 -10.50 1.45 16.27
CA VAL A 25 -9.12 1.14 15.87
C VAL A 25 -8.96 1.30 14.37
N THR A 26 -7.71 1.44 13.93
CA THR A 26 -7.32 1.39 12.52
C THR A 26 -6.65 0.05 12.22
N ASP A 27 -6.76 -0.43 10.99
CA ASP A 27 -6.09 -1.64 10.52
C ASP A 27 -5.26 -1.39 9.24
N ASP A 28 -4.62 -2.45 8.73
CA ASP A 28 -3.77 -2.38 7.53
C ASP A 28 -4.59 -2.08 6.25
N PRO A 29 -5.77 -2.67 5.99
CA PRO A 29 -6.60 -2.28 4.85
C PRO A 29 -6.99 -0.80 4.83
N MET A 30 -7.31 -0.22 5.99
CA MET A 30 -7.58 1.22 6.11
C MET A 30 -6.35 2.07 5.73
N GLU A 31 -5.15 1.64 6.13
CA GLU A 31 -3.89 2.28 5.77
C GLU A 31 -3.60 2.19 4.28
N ALA A 32 -3.83 1.02 3.68
CA ALA A 32 -3.65 0.79 2.25
C ALA A 32 -4.61 1.66 1.42
N ALA A 33 -5.87 1.78 1.85
CA ALA A 33 -6.85 2.66 1.20
C ALA A 33 -6.45 4.14 1.31
N TYR A 34 -5.99 4.58 2.48
CA TYR A 34 -5.45 5.93 2.68
C TYR A 34 -4.31 6.19 1.69
N PHE A 35 -3.30 5.32 1.66
CA PHE A 35 -2.20 5.40 0.72
C PHE A 35 -2.68 5.47 -0.75
N GLY A 36 -3.60 4.60 -1.15
CA GLY A 36 -4.10 4.50 -2.52
C GLY A 36 -4.68 5.82 -3.05
N VAL A 37 -5.47 6.52 -2.23
CA VAL A 37 -6.04 7.83 -2.62
C VAL A 37 -4.96 8.89 -2.79
N TYR A 38 -3.96 8.94 -1.89
CA TYR A 38 -2.90 9.94 -1.98
C TYR A 38 -1.93 9.69 -3.15
N VAL A 39 -1.57 8.43 -3.45
CA VAL A 39 -0.73 8.14 -4.62
C VAL A 39 -1.49 8.40 -5.92
N TRP A 40 -2.79 8.12 -5.97
CA TRP A 40 -3.63 8.51 -7.10
C TRP A 40 -3.65 10.04 -7.29
N LYS A 41 -3.85 10.80 -6.20
CA LYS A 41 -3.78 12.27 -6.23
C LYS A 41 -2.43 12.75 -6.77
N GLN A 42 -1.31 12.22 -6.26
CA GLN A 42 0.03 12.58 -6.72
C GLN A 42 0.22 12.29 -8.21
N ALA A 43 -0.31 11.17 -8.70
CA ALA A 43 -0.28 10.83 -10.12
C ALA A 43 -1.16 11.75 -10.98
N VAL A 44 -2.35 12.14 -10.52
CA VAL A 44 -3.19 13.15 -11.18
C VAL A 44 -2.47 14.49 -11.28
N GLU A 45 -1.85 14.95 -10.19
CA GLU A 45 -1.08 16.20 -10.16
C GLU A 45 0.12 16.14 -11.13
N LYS A 46 0.84 15.01 -11.17
CA LYS A 46 1.95 14.79 -12.10
C LYS A 46 1.49 14.71 -13.55
N ALA A 47 0.37 14.05 -13.83
CA ALA A 47 -0.20 13.90 -15.17
C ALA A 47 -0.93 15.17 -15.64
N LYS A 48 -1.26 16.09 -14.73
CA LYS A 48 -2.13 17.25 -14.95
C LYS A 48 -3.45 16.86 -15.61
N SER A 49 -3.97 15.69 -15.26
CA SER A 49 -5.14 15.09 -15.88
C SER A 49 -5.72 14.01 -14.97
N THR A 50 -7.01 13.76 -15.11
CA THR A 50 -7.71 12.60 -14.51
C THR A 50 -7.93 11.47 -15.53
N ASP A 51 -7.40 11.59 -16.74
CA ASP A 51 -7.43 10.53 -17.74
C ASP A 51 -6.73 9.25 -17.22
N VAL A 52 -7.40 8.11 -17.38
CA VAL A 52 -6.97 6.85 -16.76
C VAL A 52 -5.60 6.41 -17.25
N ASP A 53 -5.32 6.52 -18.55
CA ASP A 53 -4.05 6.06 -19.12
C ASP A 53 -2.90 7.00 -18.76
N ALA A 54 -3.15 8.30 -18.74
CA ALA A 54 -2.18 9.31 -18.29
C ALA A 54 -1.82 9.11 -16.81
N VAL A 55 -2.84 8.96 -15.95
CA VAL A 55 -2.65 8.73 -14.50
C VAL A 55 -1.93 7.41 -14.25
N ARG A 56 -2.34 6.32 -14.91
CA ARG A 56 -1.69 5.01 -14.76
C ARG A 56 -0.18 5.08 -15.04
N LYS A 57 0.22 5.77 -16.11
CA LYS A 57 1.64 5.98 -16.43
C LYS A 57 2.36 6.84 -15.39
N ALA A 58 1.67 7.84 -14.84
CA ALA A 58 2.24 8.74 -13.85
C ALA A 58 2.48 8.08 -12.47
N VAL A 59 1.72 7.04 -12.12
CA VAL A 59 1.81 6.27 -10.85
C VAL A 59 3.10 5.45 -10.74
N TYR A 60 3.63 4.91 -11.85
CA TYR A 60 4.80 4.04 -11.81
C TYR A 60 6.00 4.69 -11.13
N GLY A 61 6.64 3.95 -10.21
CA GLY A 61 7.83 4.39 -9.48
C GLY A 61 7.60 5.47 -8.42
N GLN A 62 6.37 5.96 -8.22
CA GLN A 62 6.10 6.96 -7.18
C GLN A 62 6.37 6.41 -5.78
N GLU A 63 6.81 7.30 -4.89
CA GLU A 63 7.07 6.99 -3.50
C GLU A 63 6.16 7.80 -2.57
N PHE A 64 5.68 7.16 -1.50
CA PHE A 64 4.83 7.80 -0.51
C PHE A 64 5.23 7.37 0.90
N LEU A 65 5.27 8.30 1.84
CA LEU A 65 5.48 8.00 3.26
C LEU A 65 4.13 7.73 3.93
N ALA A 66 3.69 6.47 3.84
CA ALA A 66 2.43 6.00 4.41
C ALA A 66 2.52 5.82 5.95
N PRO A 67 1.38 5.68 6.65
CA PRO A 67 1.38 5.39 8.09
C PRO A 67 2.23 4.17 8.48
N GLY A 68 2.24 3.10 7.68
CA GLY A 68 3.05 1.88 7.91
C GLY A 68 4.54 2.03 7.57
N GLY A 69 4.91 3.09 6.84
CA GLY A 69 6.28 3.35 6.40
C GLY A 69 6.33 3.84 4.96
N LYS A 70 7.55 3.94 4.42
CA LYS A 70 7.73 4.28 3.01
C LYS A 70 7.15 3.16 2.14
N ILE A 71 6.42 3.52 1.11
CA ILE A 71 5.88 2.65 0.07
C ILE A 71 6.38 3.18 -1.26
N LYS A 72 6.68 2.28 -2.20
CA LYS A 72 7.02 2.65 -3.58
C LYS A 72 6.16 1.84 -4.54
N MET A 73 5.57 2.50 -5.52
CA MET A 73 4.89 1.85 -6.64
C MET A 73 5.92 1.16 -7.53
N ASP A 74 5.65 -0.07 -7.91
CA ASP A 74 6.49 -0.77 -8.88
C ASP A 74 6.46 -0.08 -10.23
N GLU A 75 7.61 -0.10 -10.88
CA GLU A 75 7.84 0.55 -12.18
C GLU A 75 7.07 -0.11 -13.31
N ALA A 76 6.61 -1.36 -13.13
CA ALA A 76 6.00 -2.15 -14.17
C ALA A 76 4.73 -2.89 -13.75
N ASN A 77 4.61 -3.42 -12.53
CA ASN A 77 3.61 -4.46 -12.22
C ASN A 77 2.38 -4.01 -11.39
N HIS A 78 2.19 -2.70 -11.17
CA HIS A 78 1.12 -2.10 -10.34
C HIS A 78 1.08 -2.50 -8.85
N HIS A 79 2.00 -3.35 -8.39
CA HIS A 79 2.11 -3.66 -6.97
C HIS A 79 3.04 -2.66 -6.27
N THR A 80 3.15 -2.80 -4.96
CA THR A 80 3.90 -1.88 -4.11
C THR A 80 5.05 -2.58 -3.40
N TYR A 81 6.20 -1.94 -3.39
CA TYR A 81 7.28 -2.27 -2.48
C TYR A 81 6.90 -1.76 -1.08
N LYS A 82 6.83 -2.66 -0.11
CA LYS A 82 6.47 -2.34 1.29
C LYS A 82 7.48 -2.97 2.25
N PRO A 83 7.70 -2.39 3.44
CA PRO A 83 8.35 -3.10 4.51
C PRO A 83 7.47 -4.28 4.96
N VAL A 84 8.09 -5.38 5.35
CA VAL A 84 7.40 -6.54 5.96
C VAL A 84 7.62 -6.49 7.46
N LEU A 85 6.54 -6.66 8.22
CA LEU A 85 6.56 -6.67 9.68
C LEU A 85 5.96 -7.98 10.19
N ILE A 86 6.54 -8.52 11.26
CA ILE A 86 5.96 -9.63 12.02
C ILE A 86 5.58 -9.07 13.40
N GLY A 87 4.32 -9.27 13.78
CA GLY A 87 3.76 -8.79 15.04
C GLY A 87 3.34 -9.94 15.96
N GLU A 88 3.65 -9.81 17.25
CA GLU A 88 3.11 -10.62 18.33
C GLU A 88 1.82 -9.98 18.85
N ILE A 89 0.74 -10.76 18.97
CA ILE A 89 -0.55 -10.28 19.49
C ILE A 89 -0.45 -10.16 21.01
N LEU A 90 -0.86 -9.00 21.54
CA LEU A 90 -0.89 -8.70 22.96
C LEU A 90 -2.28 -8.96 23.56
N LYS A 91 -2.35 -9.03 24.90
CA LYS A 91 -3.60 -9.27 25.63
C LYS A 91 -4.68 -8.19 25.44
N ASP A 92 -4.26 -6.99 25.06
CA ASP A 92 -5.15 -5.87 24.74
C ASP A 92 -5.61 -5.85 23.27
N GLY A 93 -5.27 -6.89 22.50
CA GLY A 93 -5.58 -7.00 21.08
C GLY A 93 -4.72 -6.11 20.17
N GLN A 94 -3.68 -5.46 20.70
CA GLN A 94 -2.69 -4.72 19.90
C GLN A 94 -1.54 -5.63 19.48
N PHE A 95 -0.64 -5.10 18.65
CA PHE A 95 0.51 -5.82 18.12
C PHE A 95 1.82 -5.20 18.61
N LYS A 96 2.73 -6.06 19.10
CA LYS A 96 4.14 -5.71 19.30
C LYS A 96 4.92 -6.17 18.08
N VAL A 97 5.59 -5.25 17.38
CA VAL A 97 6.45 -5.61 16.24
C VAL A 97 7.70 -6.32 16.77
N VAL A 98 7.90 -7.57 16.37
CA VAL A 98 9.04 -8.41 16.78
C VAL A 98 10.10 -8.53 15.69
N SER A 99 9.72 -8.31 14.42
CA SER A 99 10.65 -8.26 13.30
C SER A 99 10.18 -7.27 12.24
N ARG A 100 11.16 -6.68 11.54
CA ARG A 100 10.95 -5.77 10.41
C ARG A 100 12.03 -5.98 9.36
N SER A 101 11.64 -5.99 8.08
CA SER A 101 12.61 -6.00 6.98
C SER A 101 13.52 -4.76 7.02
N LYS A 102 14.79 -4.92 6.64
CA LYS A 102 15.77 -3.80 6.62
C LYS A 102 15.36 -2.65 5.69
N GLY A 103 14.62 -2.96 4.64
CA GLY A 103 14.14 -2.01 3.66
C GLY A 103 12.82 -2.45 3.05
N LEU A 104 12.51 -1.91 1.88
CA LEU A 104 11.33 -2.32 1.12
C LEU A 104 11.57 -3.69 0.48
N VAL A 105 10.59 -4.57 0.60
CA VAL A 105 10.57 -5.84 -0.12
C VAL A 105 9.90 -5.60 -1.47
N LYS A 106 10.55 -6.06 -2.55
CA LYS A 106 10.00 -5.97 -3.90
C LYS A 106 8.75 -6.83 -4.01
N ALA A 107 7.75 -6.31 -4.74
CA ALA A 107 6.55 -7.09 -5.01
C ALA A 107 6.85 -8.19 -6.04
N GLU A 108 6.57 -9.42 -5.65
CA GLU A 108 6.57 -10.60 -6.50
C GLU A 108 5.14 -11.16 -6.52
N PRO A 109 4.28 -10.71 -7.46
CA PRO A 109 2.86 -11.09 -7.47
C PRO A 109 2.64 -12.60 -7.65
N TRP A 110 3.59 -13.27 -8.28
CA TRP A 110 3.56 -14.70 -8.53
C TRP A 110 4.72 -15.38 -7.82
N SER A 111 4.40 -16.37 -6.98
CA SER A 111 5.38 -17.15 -6.24
C SER A 111 6.17 -18.06 -7.19
N GLN A 112 7.50 -18.04 -7.07
CA GLN A 112 8.37 -18.97 -7.79
C GLN A 112 8.13 -20.44 -7.43
N TYR A 113 7.50 -20.73 -6.29
CA TYR A 113 7.27 -22.10 -5.83
C TYR A 113 5.94 -22.68 -6.32
N THR A 114 4.91 -21.85 -6.49
CA THR A 114 3.56 -22.29 -6.87
C THR A 114 3.12 -21.80 -8.24
N SER A 115 3.82 -20.83 -8.84
CA SER A 115 3.57 -20.29 -10.18
C SER A 115 4.88 -19.83 -10.84
N PRO A 116 5.89 -20.72 -10.96
CA PRO A 116 7.20 -20.38 -11.51
C PRO A 116 7.13 -19.83 -12.94
N ASP A 117 6.16 -20.30 -13.71
CA ASP A 117 5.88 -19.97 -15.10
C ASP A 117 5.30 -18.55 -15.28
N LYS A 118 4.81 -17.90 -14.23
CA LYS A 118 4.12 -16.60 -14.35
C LYS A 118 5.02 -15.39 -14.03
N GLY A 119 4.84 -14.34 -14.80
CA GLY A 119 5.38 -13.00 -14.57
C GLY A 119 4.29 -11.93 -14.59
N CYS A 120 4.61 -10.70 -14.20
CA CYS A 120 3.68 -9.56 -14.24
C CYS A 120 4.41 -8.29 -14.68
N ASP A 121 3.96 -7.67 -15.78
CA ASP A 121 4.47 -6.42 -16.33
C ASP A 121 3.35 -5.72 -17.13
N TRP A 122 2.85 -4.58 -16.62
CA TRP A 122 1.82 -3.78 -17.28
C TRP A 122 2.36 -2.78 -18.30
N VAL A 123 3.68 -2.60 -18.39
CA VAL A 123 4.33 -1.71 -19.35
C VAL A 123 4.62 -2.44 -20.65
N LYS A 124 5.19 -3.65 -20.58
CA LYS A 124 5.58 -4.47 -21.73
C LYS A 124 4.51 -5.47 -22.13
N GLU A 125 3.95 -6.18 -21.15
CA GLU A 125 3.09 -7.35 -21.38
C GLU A 125 1.61 -7.06 -21.11
N LYS A 126 1.28 -5.84 -20.65
CA LYS A 126 -0.07 -5.40 -20.26
C LYS A 126 -0.75 -6.33 -19.24
N GLY A 127 0.04 -6.90 -18.32
CA GLY A 127 -0.47 -7.64 -17.18
C GLY A 127 0.35 -8.88 -16.83
N THR A 128 -0.34 -9.93 -16.39
CA THR A 128 0.28 -11.23 -16.14
C THR A 128 0.59 -11.94 -17.44
N TYR A 129 1.80 -12.49 -17.53
CA TYR A 129 2.28 -13.20 -18.71
C TYR A 129 2.94 -14.54 -18.33
N GLN A 130 3.08 -15.40 -19.32
CA GLN A 130 3.81 -16.66 -19.22
C GLN A 130 5.28 -16.44 -19.58
N LYS A 131 6.20 -16.79 -18.69
CA LYS A 131 7.64 -16.72 -18.93
C LYS A 131 7.98 -17.71 -20.05
N LYS A 132 8.72 -17.25 -21.05
CA LYS A 132 9.30 -18.14 -22.05
C LYS A 132 10.36 -19.01 -21.35
N ALA A 133 10.30 -20.31 -21.60
CA ALA A 133 11.24 -21.30 -21.09
C ALA A 133 12.66 -21.07 -21.63
#